data_AF-A0A0Q9LG78-F1
#
_entry.id   AF-A0A0Q9LG78-F1
#
_cell.length_a   1.000
_cell.length_b   1.000
_cell.length_c   1.000
_cell.angle_alpha   90.00
_cell.angle_beta   90.00
_cell.angle_gamma   90.00
#
_symmetry.space_group_name_H-M   'P 1'
#
loop_
_entity.id
_entity.type
_entity.pdbx_description
1 polymer ?
#
loop_
_entity_poly.entity_id
_entity_poly.type
_entity_poly.pdbx_seq_one_letter_code
_entity_poly.pdbx_strand_id
1 'polypeptide(L)'
;MAVIEVKQIAREFKVRSGTRCSFRLFKTLLGRNFGVKRVVDNISFTIEEGDFVGYIGPNGAGKSTTIKMLSGVLTPTSGTVQVLGLEPFKNRKQNAKAIGVVFGQRTQLWWDLPFLDSFRLLGSVYKVEPERLRNNITTFTELLDWGIFSIRPSASSALGNACAEI
;
A
#
# COMPACT_ATOMS: atom_id res chain seq x y z
N MET A 1 -5.76 -7.52 -21.82
CA MET A 1 -6.54 -6.30 -21.49
C MET A 1 -5.84 -5.66 -20.32
N ALA A 2 -5.50 -4.37 -20.42
CA ALA A 2 -4.75 -3.68 -19.39
C ALA A 2 -5.50 -3.72 -18.04
N VAL A 3 -4.88 -4.31 -17.02
CA VAL A 3 -5.42 -4.32 -15.65
C VAL A 3 -5.04 -3.04 -14.90
N ILE A 4 -3.94 -2.41 -15.28
CA ILE A 4 -3.52 -1.11 -14.74
C ILE A 4 -3.18 -0.19 -15.90
N GLU A 5 -3.76 1.01 -15.90
CA GLU A 5 -3.48 2.06 -16.86
C GLU A 5 -3.15 3.36 -16.12
N VAL A 6 -1.99 3.92 -16.41
CA VAL A 6 -1.48 5.16 -15.82
C VAL A 6 -1.14 6.13 -16.93
N LYS A 7 -1.72 7.34 -16.87
CA LYS A 7 -1.46 8.39 -17.86
C LYS A 7 -1.03 9.68 -17.18
N GLN A 8 0.21 10.09 -17.47
CA GLN A 8 0.78 11.39 -17.16
C GLN A 8 0.62 11.79 -15.69
N ILE A 9 0.79 10.82 -14.79
CA ILE A 9 0.56 11.08 -13.37
C ILE A 9 1.69 11.91 -12.81
N ALA A 10 1.33 12.90 -11.99
CA ALA A 10 2.27 13.66 -11.19
C ALA A 10 1.80 13.74 -9.75
N ARG A 11 2.75 13.87 -8.83
CA ARG A 11 2.48 14.09 -7.42
C ARG A 11 3.41 15.14 -6.85
N GLU A 12 2.79 16.17 -6.30
CA GLU A 12 3.44 17.29 -5.65
C GLU A 12 3.03 17.38 -4.18
N PHE A 13 3.99 17.76 -3.33
CA PHE A 13 3.77 18.00 -1.91
C PHE A 13 4.21 19.43 -1.55
N LYS A 14 3.39 20.11 -0.75
CA LYS A 14 3.78 21.39 -0.13
C LYS A 14 4.76 21.10 1.00
N VAL A 15 5.96 21.65 0.93
CA VAL A 15 7.00 21.52 1.95
C VAL A 15 7.25 22.89 2.54
N ARG A 16 7.49 22.98 3.85
CA ARG A 16 7.91 24.25 4.47
C ARG A 16 9.28 24.60 3.91
N SER A 17 9.39 25.72 3.19
CA SER A 17 10.69 26.23 2.76
C SER A 17 11.36 26.85 3.99
N GLY A 18 12.36 26.17 4.55
CA GLY A 18 13.18 26.76 5.60
C GLY A 18 14.09 27.83 5.00
N THR A 19 13.91 29.10 5.37
CA THR A 19 14.93 30.13 5.10
C THR A 19 16.16 29.85 5.96
N ARG A 20 17.28 29.45 5.34
CA ARG A 20 18.63 29.50 5.94
C ARG A 20 19.07 30.96 6.04
N CYS A 21 18.49 31.73 6.96
CA CYS A 21 18.94 33.10 7.19
C CYS A 21 18.81 33.45 8.68
N SER A 22 19.85 34.06 9.22
CA SER A 22 20.05 34.40 10.64
C SER A 22 18.95 35.29 11.24
N PHE A 23 18.11 35.91 10.41
CA PHE A 23 16.97 36.77 10.80
C PHE A 23 15.64 36.01 10.97
N ARG A 24 15.67 34.87 11.66
CA ARG A 24 14.50 33.96 11.80
C ARG A 24 13.32 34.58 12.57
N LEU A 25 13.56 35.50 13.50
CA LEU A 25 12.49 36.05 14.36
C LEU A 25 11.55 36.99 13.58
N PHE A 26 12.09 37.92 12.78
CA PHE A 26 11.29 38.89 12.04
C PHE A 26 10.55 38.29 10.83
N LYS A 27 11.17 37.33 10.12
CA LYS A 27 10.53 36.72 8.93
C LYS A 27 9.39 35.76 9.27
N THR A 28 9.35 35.22 10.49
CA THR A 28 8.26 34.32 10.93
C THR A 28 6.94 35.07 11.14
N LEU A 29 6.99 36.39 11.39
CA LEU A 29 5.83 37.26 11.51
C LEU A 29 5.27 37.74 10.16
N LEU A 30 6.10 37.78 9.10
CA LEU A 30 5.74 38.36 7.78
C LEU A 30 5.19 37.36 6.75
N GLY A 31 5.06 36.08 7.09
CA GLY A 31 4.38 35.10 6.24
C GLY A 31 5.12 33.77 6.11
N ARG A 32 4.37 32.67 6.18
CA ARG A 32 4.89 31.31 5.99
C ARG A 32 5.07 31.04 4.51
N ASN A 33 6.32 30.99 4.05
CA ASN A 33 6.63 30.53 2.70
C ASN A 33 6.56 28.99 2.63
N PHE A 34 5.81 28.48 1.66
CA PHE A 34 5.74 27.06 1.31
C PHE A 34 6.40 26.86 -0.05
N GLY A 35 7.31 25.89 -0.14
CA GLY A 35 7.82 25.39 -1.41
C GLY A 35 7.00 24.20 -1.91
N VAL A 36 7.11 23.89 -3.19
CA VAL A 36 6.51 22.69 -3.80
C VAL A 36 7.63 21.71 -4.11
N LYS A 37 7.50 20.46 -3.65
CA LYS A 37 8.39 19.36 -4.01
C LYS A 37 7.62 18.37 -4.86
N ARG A 38 8.05 18.19 -6.10
CA ARG A 38 7.56 17.14 -6.99
C ARG A 38 8.25 15.82 -6.68
N VAL A 39 7.46 14.77 -6.46
CA VAL A 39 7.93 13.43 -6.08
C VAL A 39 7.69 12.41 -7.19
N VAL A 40 6.66 12.63 -7.99
CA VAL A 40 6.38 11.88 -9.22
C VAL A 40 6.11 12.92 -10.31
N ASP A 41 6.73 12.77 -11.47
CA ASP A 41 6.61 13.72 -12.58
C ASP A 41 6.26 13.00 -13.89
N ASN A 42 5.04 13.23 -14.37
CA ASN A 42 4.55 12.83 -15.68
C ASN A 42 4.83 11.37 -16.10
N ILE A 43 4.48 10.41 -15.24
CA ILE A 43 4.69 8.98 -15.52
C ILE A 43 3.48 8.41 -16.27
N SER A 44 3.72 7.61 -17.32
CA SER A 44 2.70 6.86 -18.06
C SER A 44 3.16 5.43 -18.30
N PHE A 45 2.30 4.45 -18.04
CA PHE A 45 2.53 3.04 -18.37
C PHE A 45 1.22 2.23 -18.31
N THR A 46 1.25 1.05 -18.90
CA THR A 46 0.18 0.04 -18.84
C THR A 46 0.75 -1.29 -18.35
N ILE A 47 -0.03 -2.03 -17.58
CA ILE A 47 0.29 -3.39 -17.14
C ILE A 47 -0.88 -4.29 -17.54
N GLU A 48 -0.57 -5.39 -18.20
CA GLU A 48 -1.54 -6.38 -18.65
C GLU A 48 -1.76 -7.47 -17.59
N GLU A 49 -2.86 -8.21 -17.73
CA GLU A 49 -3.15 -9.33 -16.85
C GLU A 49 -2.06 -10.42 -16.98
N GLY A 50 -1.55 -10.89 -15.84
CA GLY A 50 -0.49 -11.91 -15.80
C GLY A 50 0.93 -11.35 -15.79
N ASP A 51 1.12 -10.04 -15.98
CA ASP A 51 2.44 -9.42 -15.95
C ASP A 51 3.07 -9.44 -14.55
N PHE A 52 4.37 -9.76 -14.50
CA PHE A 52 5.20 -9.57 -13.32
C PHE A 52 6.16 -8.39 -13.54
N VAL A 53 5.88 -7.26 -12.89
CA VAL A 53 6.58 -5.99 -13.14
C VAL A 53 7.42 -5.55 -11.93
N GLY A 54 8.70 -5.28 -12.16
CA GLY A 54 9.59 -4.66 -11.19
C GLY A 54 9.68 -3.15 -11.37
N TYR A 55 9.37 -2.36 -10.34
CA TYR A 55 9.53 -0.91 -10.35
C TYR A 55 10.70 -0.47 -9.45
N ILE A 56 11.84 -0.17 -10.06
CA ILE A 56 13.14 0.00 -9.38
C ILE A 56 13.64 1.45 -9.54
N GLY A 57 14.40 1.93 -8.56
CA GLY A 57 14.98 3.27 -8.56
C GLY A 57 15.55 3.65 -7.19
N PRO A 58 16.24 4.79 -7.06
CA PRO A 58 16.86 5.20 -5.80
C PRO A 58 15.82 5.55 -4.71
N ASN A 59 16.29 5.68 -3.47
CA ASN A 59 15.45 6.16 -2.37
C ASN A 59 14.96 7.58 -2.66
N GLY A 60 13.66 7.82 -2.46
CA GLY A 60 13.04 9.10 -2.78
C GLY A 60 12.61 9.30 -4.23
N ALA A 61 12.84 8.33 -5.14
CA ALA A 61 12.41 8.40 -6.54
C ALA A 61 10.88 8.37 -6.77
N GLY A 62 10.08 8.28 -5.69
CA GLY A 62 8.62 8.25 -5.80
C GLY A 62 8.00 6.87 -5.94
N LYS A 63 8.76 5.77 -5.89
CA LYS A 63 8.24 4.39 -6.01
C LYS A 63 7.04 4.08 -5.12
N SER A 64 7.20 4.19 -3.80
CA SER A 64 6.12 3.95 -2.85
C SER A 64 4.99 4.97 -2.98
N THR A 65 5.29 6.18 -3.45
CA THR A 65 4.28 7.21 -3.76
C THR A 65 3.41 6.76 -4.93
N THR A 66 4.01 6.20 -5.99
CA THR A 66 3.29 5.61 -7.13
C THR A 66 2.44 4.44 -6.69
N ILE A 67 2.98 3.48 -5.93
CA ILE A 67 2.20 2.34 -5.42
C ILE A 67 1.01 2.81 -4.57
N LYS A 68 1.19 3.83 -3.72
CA LYS A 68 0.08 4.41 -2.95
C LYS A 68 -0.99 5.08 -3.82
N MET A 69 -0.62 5.60 -5.00
CA MET A 69 -1.60 6.13 -5.96
C MET A 69 -2.38 5.02 -6.65
N LEU A 70 -1.69 3.95 -7.08
CA LEU A 70 -2.33 2.75 -7.62
C LEU A 70 -3.28 2.09 -6.60
N SER A 71 -2.89 2.06 -5.33
CA SER A 71 -3.74 1.49 -4.27
C SER A 71 -4.92 2.38 -3.87
N GLY A 72 -4.98 3.63 -4.35
CA GLY A 72 -6.01 4.60 -3.97
C GLY A 72 -5.81 5.25 -2.59
N VAL A 73 -4.70 4.97 -1.90
CA VAL A 73 -4.33 5.60 -0.62
C VAL A 73 -3.93 7.06 -0.80
N LEU A 74 -3.31 7.37 -1.93
CA LEU A 74 -2.85 8.71 -2.30
C LEU A 74 -3.51 9.15 -3.61
N THR A 75 -4.03 10.37 -3.67
CA THR A 75 -4.56 10.94 -4.92
C THR A 75 -3.41 11.57 -5.72
N PRO A 76 -3.30 11.35 -7.04
CA PRO A 76 -2.37 12.12 -7.86
C PRO A 76 -2.70 13.61 -7.85
N THR A 77 -1.71 14.47 -8.08
CA THR A 77 -1.94 15.91 -8.27
C THR A 77 -2.50 16.20 -9.66
N SER A 78 -2.07 15.42 -10.65
CA SER A 78 -2.56 15.47 -12.04
C SER A 78 -2.42 14.11 -12.72
N GLY A 79 -3.03 13.95 -13.88
CA GLY A 79 -3.06 12.70 -14.64
C GLY A 79 -4.18 11.75 -14.20
N THR A 80 -4.21 10.56 -14.78
CA THR A 80 -5.24 9.54 -14.50
C THR A 80 -4.61 8.20 -14.14
N VAL A 81 -5.31 7.47 -13.26
CA VAL A 81 -4.96 6.12 -12.84
C VAL A 81 -6.23 5.28 -12.90
N GLN A 82 -6.15 4.16 -13.60
CA GLN A 82 -7.17 3.11 -13.59
C GLN A 82 -6.55 1.80 -13.13
N VAL A 83 -7.23 1.10 -12.23
CA VAL A 83 -6.88 -0.24 -11.76
C VAL A 83 -8.14 -1.08 -11.81
N LEU A 84 -8.11 -2.18 -12.56
CA LEU A 84 -9.25 -3.05 -12.84
C LEU A 84 -10.47 -2.27 -13.33
N GLY A 85 -10.24 -1.27 -14.20
CA GLY A 85 -11.27 -0.37 -14.74
C GLY A 85 -11.85 0.65 -13.75
N LEU A 86 -11.27 0.77 -12.55
CA LEU A 86 -11.72 1.72 -11.52
C LEU A 86 -10.69 2.84 -11.32
N GLU A 87 -11.16 4.05 -11.02
CA GLU A 87 -10.30 5.10 -10.49
C GLU A 87 -10.04 4.85 -8.98
N PRO A 88 -8.83 4.45 -8.55
CA PRO A 88 -8.60 3.91 -7.21
C PRO A 88 -8.95 4.88 -6.08
N PHE A 89 -8.65 6.16 -6.27
CA PHE A 89 -8.85 7.19 -5.24
C PHE A 89 -10.30 7.66 -5.12
N LYS A 90 -11.14 7.46 -6.14
CA LYS A 90 -12.60 7.71 -6.10
C LYS A 90 -13.34 6.47 -5.59
N ASN A 91 -12.93 5.27 -6.02
CA ASN A 91 -13.59 4.00 -5.72
C ASN A 91 -12.84 3.18 -4.66
N ARG A 92 -12.27 3.83 -3.64
CA ARG A 92 -11.32 3.22 -2.68
C ARG A 92 -11.76 1.89 -2.09
N LYS A 93 -13.02 1.79 -1.64
CA LYS A 93 -13.54 0.56 -1.02
C LYS A 93 -13.68 -0.59 -2.02
N GLN A 94 -14.08 -0.30 -3.25
CA GLN A 94 -14.21 -1.31 -4.31
C GLN A 94 -12.81 -1.74 -4.77
N ASN A 95 -11.92 -0.78 -4.99
CA ASN A 95 -10.53 -1.03 -5.34
C ASN A 95 -9.84 -1.91 -4.28
N ALA A 96 -9.92 -1.53 -3.00
CA ALA A 96 -9.29 -2.28 -1.90
C ALA A 96 -9.79 -3.72 -1.76
N LYS A 97 -11.04 -4.02 -2.17
CA LYS A 97 -11.56 -5.40 -2.19
C LYS A 97 -11.01 -6.23 -3.35
N ALA A 98 -10.57 -5.58 -4.42
CA ALA A 98 -10.13 -6.22 -5.64
C ALA A 98 -8.60 -6.38 -5.72
N ILE A 99 -7.85 -5.62 -4.92
CA ILE A 99 -6.38 -5.67 -4.91
C ILE A 99 -5.82 -6.01 -3.52
N GLY A 100 -4.74 -6.77 -3.49
CA GLY A 100 -3.90 -6.93 -2.30
C GLY A 100 -2.72 -5.96 -2.36
N VAL A 101 -2.42 -5.27 -1.26
CA VAL A 101 -1.25 -4.39 -1.16
C VAL A 101 -0.52 -4.66 0.14
N VAL A 102 0.79 -4.89 0.02
CA VAL A 102 1.70 -5.08 1.16
C VAL A 102 2.71 -3.94 1.13
N PHE A 103 2.71 -3.12 2.18
CA PHE A 103 3.73 -2.09 2.40
C PHE A 103 4.69 -2.62 3.48
N GLY A 104 6.01 -2.56 3.24
CA GLY A 104 7.01 -3.26 4.05
C GLY A 104 7.03 -3.01 5.57
N GLN A 105 7.69 -3.93 6.29
CA GLN A 105 8.07 -3.96 7.72
C GLN A 105 6.97 -3.79 8.78
N ARG A 106 5.69 -3.92 8.44
CA ARG A 106 4.64 -4.14 9.44
C ARG A 106 3.78 -5.31 9.03
N THR A 107 3.80 -6.34 9.86
CA THR A 107 2.89 -7.48 9.79
C THR A 107 1.45 -7.01 9.65
N GLN A 108 0.71 -7.55 8.68
CA GLN A 108 -0.73 -7.30 8.54
C GLN A 108 -1.58 -8.11 9.52
N LEU A 109 -0.95 -9.06 10.23
CA LEU A 109 -1.62 -9.92 11.19
C LEU A 109 -1.63 -9.27 12.57
N TRP A 110 -2.73 -9.50 13.30
CA TRP A 110 -2.86 -9.00 14.66
C TRP A 110 -2.05 -9.90 15.61
N TRP A 111 -1.08 -9.28 16.27
CA TRP A 111 -0.15 -9.92 17.21
C TRP A 111 -0.84 -10.65 18.35
N ASP A 112 -1.97 -10.10 18.82
CA ASP A 112 -2.74 -10.60 19.97
C ASP A 112 -3.76 -11.68 19.60
N LEU A 113 -3.95 -11.97 18.30
CA LEU A 113 -4.91 -12.96 17.84
C LEU A 113 -4.22 -14.25 17.39
N PRO A 114 -4.84 -15.42 17.63
CA PRO A 114 -4.46 -16.64 16.96
C PRO A 114 -4.44 -16.43 15.45
N PHE A 115 -3.53 -17.14 14.78
CA PHE A 115 -3.33 -17.04 13.34
C PHE A 115 -4.65 -17.20 12.58
N LEU A 116 -5.39 -18.26 12.87
CA LEU A 116 -6.67 -18.57 12.22
C LEU A 116 -7.73 -17.48 12.43
N ASP A 117 -7.75 -16.85 13.60
CA ASP A 117 -8.70 -15.79 13.91
C ASP A 117 -8.36 -14.49 13.16
N SER A 118 -7.08 -14.23 12.88
CA SER A 118 -6.67 -13.14 11.98
C SER A 118 -7.22 -13.35 10.56
N PHE A 119 -7.17 -14.57 10.02
CA PHE A 119 -7.77 -14.86 8.70
C PHE A 119 -9.30 -14.76 8.72
N ARG A 120 -9.95 -15.22 9.79
CA ARG A 120 -11.41 -15.07 9.96
C ARG A 120 -11.83 -13.61 10.03
N LEU A 121 -11.06 -12.79 10.73
CA LEU A 121 -11.30 -11.35 10.81
C LEU A 121 -11.14 -10.70 9.44
N LEU A 122 -10.06 -11.00 8.71
CA LEU A 122 -9.87 -10.50 7.34
C LEU A 122 -11.00 -10.97 6.41
N GLY A 123 -11.36 -12.25 6.44
CA GLY A 123 -12.46 -12.79 5.66
C GLY A 123 -13.79 -12.06 5.94
N SER A 124 -14.05 -11.73 7.21
CA SER A 124 -15.23 -10.95 7.61
C SER A 124 -15.17 -9.51 7.08
N VAL A 125 -14.02 -8.83 7.19
CA VAL A 125 -13.81 -7.46 6.67
C VAL A 125 -14.02 -7.39 5.17
N TYR A 126 -13.48 -8.37 4.43
CA TYR A 126 -13.59 -8.47 2.99
C TYR A 126 -14.91 -9.09 2.50
N LYS A 127 -15.74 -9.59 3.42
CA LYS A 127 -16.99 -10.32 3.14
C LYS A 127 -16.77 -11.52 2.22
N VAL A 128 -15.72 -12.28 2.50
CA VAL A 128 -15.42 -13.54 1.82
C VAL A 128 -16.42 -14.59 2.28
N GLU A 129 -16.93 -15.37 1.34
CA GLU A 129 -17.86 -16.46 1.62
C GLU A 129 -17.17 -17.53 2.52
N PRO A 130 -17.84 -18.06 3.56
CA PRO A 130 -17.23 -18.96 4.53
C PRO A 130 -16.57 -20.22 3.95
N GLU A 131 -17.16 -20.85 2.94
CA GLU A 131 -16.59 -22.02 2.27
C GLU A 131 -15.32 -21.67 1.51
N ARG A 132 -15.32 -20.57 0.75
CA ARG A 132 -14.13 -20.04 0.09
C ARG A 132 -13.03 -19.71 1.08
N LEU A 133 -13.37 -19.10 2.22
CA LEU A 133 -12.39 -18.78 3.26
C LEU A 133 -11.76 -20.07 3.83
N ARG A 134 -12.55 -21.09 4.13
CA ARG A 134 -12.04 -22.39 4.59
C ARG A 134 -11.10 -23.02 3.57
N ASN A 135 -11.51 -23.07 2.30
CA ASN A 135 -10.71 -23.65 1.22
C ASN A 135 -9.38 -22.90 1.04
N ASN A 136 -9.41 -21.56 1.09
CA ASN A 136 -8.20 -20.74 1.03
C ASN A 136 -7.25 -21.03 2.20
N ILE A 137 -7.78 -21.11 3.43
CA ILE A 137 -6.96 -21.40 4.62
C ILE A 137 -6.31 -22.77 4.50
N THR A 138 -7.04 -23.81 4.10
CA THR A 138 -6.48 -25.14 3.87
C THR A 138 -5.36 -25.09 2.82
N THR A 139 -5.65 -24.49 1.66
CA THR A 139 -4.68 -24.37 0.56
C THR A 139 -3.40 -23.65 1.00
N PHE A 140 -3.52 -22.51 1.70
CA PHE A 140 -2.35 -21.77 2.16
C PHE A 140 -1.60 -22.48 3.28
N THR A 141 -2.30 -23.23 4.15
CA THR A 141 -1.66 -24.03 5.20
C THR A 141 -0.82 -25.15 4.62
N GLU A 142 -1.30 -25.79 3.54
CA GLU A 142 -0.57 -26.82 2.81
C GLU A 142 0.63 -26.24 2.03
N LEU A 143 0.41 -25.15 1.28
CA LEU A 143 1.47 -24.53 0.47
C LEU A 143 2.61 -23.95 1.30
N LEU A 144 2.32 -23.48 2.50
CA LEU A 144 3.27 -22.78 3.37
C LEU A 144 3.75 -23.66 4.54
N ASP A 145 3.33 -24.93 4.58
CA ASP A 145 3.68 -25.93 5.60
C ASP A 145 3.39 -25.45 7.05
N TRP A 146 2.20 -24.92 7.27
CA TRP A 146 1.80 -24.25 8.53
C TRP A 146 1.05 -25.13 9.53
N GLY A 147 1.04 -26.46 9.33
CA GLY A 147 0.14 -27.42 9.97
C GLY A 147 0.08 -27.48 11.50
N ILE A 148 0.89 -26.71 12.24
CA ILE A 148 1.00 -26.76 13.71
C ILE A 148 0.80 -25.39 14.39
N PHE A 149 0.79 -24.27 13.65
CA PHE A 149 0.77 -22.92 14.25
C PHE A 149 -0.63 -22.35 14.57
N SER A 150 -1.68 -23.13 14.33
CA SER A 150 -3.08 -22.65 14.28
C SER A 150 -3.67 -22.12 15.60
N ILE A 151 -3.09 -22.45 16.77
CA ILE A 151 -3.74 -22.21 18.08
C ILE A 151 -3.00 -21.14 18.91
N ARG A 152 -1.80 -20.73 18.49
CA ARG A 152 -0.99 -19.78 19.25
C ARG A 152 -1.19 -18.35 18.74
N PRO A 153 -1.17 -17.33 19.62
CA PRO A 153 -1.08 -15.94 19.20
C PRO A 153 0.08 -15.76 18.24
N SER A 154 -0.12 -14.98 17.18
CA SER A 154 0.89 -14.80 16.12
C SER A 154 2.23 -14.32 16.68
N ALA A 155 2.23 -13.50 17.75
CA ALA A 155 3.41 -13.05 18.49
C ALA A 155 4.27 -14.16 19.13
N SER A 156 3.66 -15.29 19.48
CA SER A 156 4.32 -16.40 20.19
C SER A 156 4.80 -17.53 19.27
N SER A 157 4.62 -17.36 17.96
CA SER A 157 5.06 -18.30 16.94
C SER A 157 6.34 -17.80 16.27
N ALA A 158 7.25 -18.72 15.89
CA ALA A 158 8.43 -18.38 15.07
C ALA A 158 8.05 -17.65 13.76
N LEU A 159 6.81 -17.86 13.29
CA LEU A 159 6.22 -17.21 12.13
C LEU A 159 5.87 -15.73 12.35
N GLY A 160 5.53 -15.31 13.58
CA GLY A 160 5.31 -13.90 13.92
C GLY A 160 6.59 -13.09 13.76
N ASN A 161 7.72 -13.69 14.10
CA ASN A 161 9.05 -13.11 13.86
C ASN A 161 9.39 -13.13 12.36
N ALA A 162 9.12 -14.23 11.64
CA ALA A 162 9.37 -14.32 10.20
C ALA A 162 8.53 -13.33 9.35
N CYS A 163 7.26 -13.12 9.70
CA CYS A 163 6.41 -12.13 9.04
C CYS A 163 6.75 -10.68 9.45
N ALA A 164 7.46 -10.46 10.57
CA ALA A 164 7.93 -9.13 10.98
C ALA A 164 9.26 -8.73 10.36
N GLU A 165 10.00 -9.69 9.80
CA GLU A 165 11.25 -9.46 9.08
C GLU A 165 11.06 -9.25 7.56
N ILE A 166 9.83 -9.40 7.05
CA ILE A 166 9.42 -9.06 5.67
C ILE A 166 8.80 -7.64 5.62
#